data_AF-A0A538BHN3-F1
#
_entry.id   AF-A0A538BHN3-F1
#
_cell.length_a   1.000
_cell.length_b   1.000
_cell.length_c   1.000
_cell.angle_alpha   90.00
_cell.angle_beta   90.00
_cell.angle_gamma   90.00
#
_symmetry.space_group_name_H-M   'P 1'
#
loop_
_entity.id
_entity.type
_entity.pdbx_description
1 polymer ?
#
loop_
_entity_poly.entity_id
_entity_poly.type
_entity_poly.pdbx_seq_one_letter_code
_entity_poly.pdbx_strand_id
1 'polypeptide(L)'
;MAAAPLAQRAPEASGSRVDWLAVPAIPLFKPAAQYGPLLPELKERLGAVLDSGRFILGPEVRAFEEEAAAFLGIPQTLGVANGTDAISLVLNALEIGPG
;
A
#
# COMPACT_ATOMS: atom_id res chain seq x y z
N MET A 1 20.74 0.23 67.76
CA MET A 1 19.60 1.09 67.38
C MET A 1 19.03 0.51 66.10
N ALA A 2 17.78 0.08 66.14
CA ALA A 2 17.16 -0.86 65.19
C ALA A 2 16.98 -0.28 63.77
N ALA A 3 17.23 -1.11 62.77
CA ALA A 3 16.87 -0.84 61.38
C ALA A 3 15.34 -0.79 61.24
N ALA A 4 14.81 0.32 60.73
CA ALA A 4 13.40 0.45 60.40
C ALA A 4 13.04 -0.56 59.29
N PRO A 5 11.86 -1.21 59.33
CA PRO A 5 11.48 -2.13 58.27
C PRO A 5 11.27 -1.33 56.99
N LEU A 6 11.78 -1.86 55.88
CA LEU A 6 11.41 -1.44 54.53
C LEU A 6 9.89 -1.60 54.40
N ALA A 7 9.16 -0.52 54.69
CA ALA A 7 7.76 -0.42 54.35
C ALA A 7 7.67 -0.65 52.84
N GLN A 8 7.08 -1.78 52.46
CA GLN A 8 6.68 -2.09 51.11
C GLN A 8 5.75 -0.97 50.66
N ARG A 9 6.29 0.06 50.01
CA ARG A 9 5.50 1.01 49.24
C ARG A 9 5.03 0.24 48.02
N ALA A 10 3.79 -0.25 48.10
CA ALA A 10 3.05 -0.61 46.90
C ALA A 10 3.11 0.59 45.94
N PRO A 11 3.38 0.39 44.64
CA PRO A 11 3.25 1.49 43.69
C PRO A 11 1.80 1.96 43.75
N GLU A 12 1.58 3.18 44.24
CA GLU A 12 0.28 3.85 44.14
C GLU A 12 -0.04 3.97 42.66
N ALA A 13 -0.94 3.11 42.18
CA ALA A 13 -1.44 3.11 40.83
C ALA A 13 -2.39 4.32 40.64
N SER A 14 -1.83 5.52 40.68
CA SER A 14 -2.50 6.74 40.25
C SER A 14 -2.29 6.92 38.74
N GLY A 15 -2.96 6.08 37.97
CA GLY A 15 -3.08 6.22 36.53
C GLY A 15 -4.43 5.66 36.12
N SER A 16 -5.26 6.46 35.45
CA SER A 16 -6.56 6.00 34.96
C SER A 16 -6.38 4.68 34.19
N ARG A 17 -7.16 3.66 34.55
CA ARG A 17 -7.19 2.40 33.80
C ARG A 17 -7.56 2.73 32.36
N VAL A 18 -6.64 2.48 31.42
CA VAL A 18 -6.95 2.52 30.00
C VAL A 18 -7.95 1.41 29.72
N ASP A 19 -9.13 1.78 29.23
CA ASP A 19 -10.11 0.81 28.75
C ASP A 19 -9.67 0.34 27.36
N TRP A 20 -8.87 -0.72 27.34
CA TRP A 20 -8.39 -1.36 26.10
C TRP A 20 -9.52 -1.90 25.23
N LEU A 21 -10.72 -2.11 25.79
CA LEU A 21 -11.90 -2.56 25.05
C LEU A 21 -12.62 -1.40 24.36
N ALA A 22 -12.37 -0.15 24.77
CA ALA A 22 -12.92 1.05 24.17
C ALA A 22 -12.06 1.61 23.01
N VAL A 23 -10.88 1.02 22.74
CA VAL A 23 -10.01 1.47 21.64
C VAL A 23 -10.60 1.02 20.30
N PRO A 24 -10.84 1.92 19.34
CA PRO A 24 -11.31 1.55 18.01
C PRO A 24 -10.31 0.62 17.32
N ALA A 25 -10.82 -0.37 16.56
CA ALA A 25 -9.97 -1.28 15.81
C ALA A 25 -9.09 -0.49 14.81
N ILE A 26 -7.77 -0.63 14.94
CA ILE A 26 -6.81 -0.07 13.99
C ILE A 26 -6.74 -1.02 12.80
N PRO A 27 -7.21 -0.60 11.61
CA PRO A 27 -7.15 -1.47 10.44
C PRO A 27 -5.70 -1.66 9.99
N LEU A 28 -5.33 -2.88 9.61
CA LEU A 28 -4.01 -3.18 9.02
C LEU A 28 -3.78 -2.35 7.74
N PHE A 29 -4.83 -2.18 6.93
CA PHE A 29 -4.79 -1.41 5.69
C PHE A 29 -6.14 -0.73 5.45
N LYS A 30 -6.13 0.57 5.15
CA LYS A 30 -7.35 1.38 4.90
C LYS A 30 -7.27 2.06 3.52
N PRO A 31 -7.56 1.33 2.42
CA PRO A 31 -7.44 1.86 1.05
C PRO A 31 -8.22 3.15 0.82
N ALA A 32 -9.44 3.23 1.37
CA ALA A 32 -10.30 4.40 1.19
C ALA A 32 -9.69 5.70 1.72
N ALA A 33 -8.79 5.62 2.70
CA ALA A 33 -8.06 6.79 3.18
C ALA A 33 -6.97 7.25 2.20
N GLN A 34 -6.44 6.36 1.36
CA GLN A 34 -5.40 6.66 0.37
C GLN A 34 -5.99 7.29 -0.89
N TYR A 35 -6.98 6.65 -1.51
CA TYR A 35 -7.55 7.17 -2.76
C TYR A 35 -8.63 8.24 -2.54
N GLY A 36 -9.17 8.37 -1.31
CA GLY A 36 -10.26 9.29 -0.99
C GLY A 36 -10.02 10.73 -1.48
N PRO A 37 -8.85 11.34 -1.17
CA PRO A 37 -8.50 12.67 -1.68
C PRO A 37 -8.37 12.76 -3.21
N LEU A 38 -8.04 11.65 -3.87
CA LEU A 38 -7.80 11.57 -5.31
C LEU A 38 -9.07 11.26 -6.12
N LEU A 39 -10.19 10.93 -5.46
CA LEU A 39 -11.43 10.51 -6.13
C LEU A 39 -11.94 11.48 -7.22
N PRO A 40 -11.90 12.81 -7.04
CA PRO A 40 -12.36 13.72 -8.10
C PRO A 40 -11.57 13.54 -9.39
N GLU A 41 -10.24 13.50 -9.30
CA GLU A 41 -9.33 13.33 -10.43
C GLU A 41 -9.47 11.94 -11.07
N LEU A 42 -9.53 10.89 -10.25
CA LEU A 42 -9.72 9.52 -10.74
C LEU A 42 -11.04 9.37 -11.52
N LYS A 43 -12.12 10.01 -11.07
CA LYS A 43 -13.41 9.99 -11.77
C LYS A 43 -13.36 10.73 -13.10
N GLU A 44 -12.66 11.85 -13.16
CA GLU A 44 -12.44 12.59 -14.40
C GLU A 44 -11.70 11.74 -15.44
N ARG A 45 -10.56 11.14 -15.05
CA ARG A 45 -9.76 10.29 -15.94
C ARG A 45 -10.53 9.04 -16.38
N LEU A 46 -11.29 8.42 -15.46
CA LEU A 46 -12.15 7.28 -15.80
C LEU A 46 -13.24 7.67 -16.81
N GLY A 47 -13.84 8.86 -16.67
CA GLY A 47 -14.78 9.42 -17.63
C GLY A 47 -14.17 9.54 -19.02
N ALA A 48 -12.96 10.12 -19.13
CA ALA A 48 -12.26 10.24 -20.40
C ALA A 48 -11.98 8.87 -21.07
N VAL A 49 -11.64 7.84 -20.29
CA VAL A 49 -11.46 6.48 -20.81
C VAL A 49 -12.78 5.91 -21.35
N LEU A 50 -13.89 6.10 -20.63
CA LEU A 50 -15.22 5.68 -21.08
C LEU A 50 -15.62 6.37 -22.39
N ASP A 51 -15.43 7.68 -22.48
CA ASP A 51 -15.74 8.48 -23.67
C ASP A 51 -14.89 8.07 -24.87
N SER A 52 -13.63 7.66 -24.63
CA SER A 52 -12.74 7.18 -25.69
C SER A 52 -13.12 5.80 -26.25
N GLY A 53 -13.84 4.99 -25.47
CA GLY A 53 -14.14 3.58 -25.79
C GLY A 53 -12.93 2.64 -25.86
N ARG A 54 -11.73 3.10 -25.51
CA ARG A 54 -10.48 2.33 -25.64
C ARG A 54 -10.01 1.81 -24.28
N PHE A 55 -10.45 0.61 -23.93
CA PHE A 55 -10.22 0.03 -22.60
C PHE A 55 -8.93 -0.80 -22.46
N ILE A 56 -8.42 -1.35 -23.56
CA ILE A 56 -7.27 -2.27 -23.57
C ILE A 56 -6.15 -1.67 -24.42
N LEU A 57 -4.92 -1.70 -23.89
CA LEU A 57 -3.73 -1.15 -24.55
C LEU A 57 -3.97 0.28 -25.07
N GLY A 58 -4.58 1.10 -24.21
CA GLY A 58 -4.95 2.49 -24.44
C GLY A 58 -3.81 3.48 -24.20
N PRO A 59 -4.06 4.78 -24.44
CA PRO A 59 -3.08 5.82 -24.19
C PRO A 59 -2.67 5.91 -22.71
N GLU A 60 -3.59 5.67 -21.77
CA GLU A 60 -3.29 5.69 -20.33
C GLU A 60 -2.23 4.64 -19.93
N VAL A 61 -2.24 3.46 -20.57
CA VAL A 61 -1.23 2.41 -20.31
C VAL A 61 0.15 2.88 -20.77
N ARG A 62 0.23 3.46 -21.97
CA ARG A 62 1.49 3.98 -22.52
C ARG A 62 2.05 5.12 -21.67
N ALA A 63 1.19 6.07 -21.28
CA ALA A 63 1.59 7.18 -20.42
C ALA A 63 2.15 6.66 -19.08
N PHE A 64 1.46 5.71 -18.45
CA PHE A 64 1.94 5.08 -17.23
C PHE A 64 3.28 4.36 -17.41
N GLU A 65 3.47 3.62 -18.52
CA GLU A 65 4.74 2.94 -18.80
C GLU A 65 5.91 3.93 -18.97
N GLU A 66 5.67 5.05 -19.64
CA GLU A 66 6.66 6.12 -19.82
C GLU A 66 7.00 6.81 -18.48
N GLU A 67 5.98 7.14 -17.69
CA GLU A 67 6.13 7.72 -16.35
C GLU A 67 6.84 6.76 -15.38
N ALA A 68 6.51 5.46 -15.42
CA ALA A 68 7.14 4.45 -14.60
C ALA A 68 8.61 4.24 -14.99
N ALA A 69 8.92 4.25 -16.29
CA ALA A 69 10.31 4.16 -16.76
C ALA A 69 11.13 5.37 -16.28
N ALA A 70 10.57 6.57 -16.38
CA ALA A 70 11.18 7.79 -15.87
C ALA A 70 11.38 7.76 -14.35
N PHE A 71 10.36 7.32 -13.60
CA PHE A 71 10.40 7.22 -12.15
C PHE A 71 11.46 6.21 -11.66
N LEU A 72 11.58 5.07 -12.34
CA LEU A 72 12.55 4.02 -12.01
C LEU A 72 13.96 4.32 -12.56
N GLY A 73 14.12 5.29 -13.45
CA GLY A 73 15.40 5.60 -14.10
C GLY A 73 15.87 4.52 -15.07
N ILE A 74 14.94 3.80 -15.71
CA ILE A 74 15.24 2.74 -16.68
C ILE A 74 14.69 3.06 -18.08
N PRO A 75 15.20 2.42 -19.15
CA PRO A 75 14.79 2.78 -20.51
C PRO A 75 13.35 2.41 -20.86
N GLN A 76 12.78 1.37 -20.24
CA GLN A 76 11.48 0.82 -20.62
C GLN A 76 10.80 0.13 -19.45
N THR A 77 9.48 0.27 -19.36
CA THR A 77 8.62 -0.59 -18.54
C THR A 77 7.50 -1.18 -19.41
N LEU A 78 6.88 -2.25 -18.91
CA LEU A 78 5.75 -2.92 -19.57
C LEU A 78 4.66 -3.19 -18.54
N GLY A 79 3.45 -2.69 -18.80
CA GLY A 79 2.27 -2.94 -18.00
C GLY A 79 1.73 -4.34 -18.25
N VAL A 80 1.59 -5.13 -17.18
CA VAL A 80 1.01 -6.47 -17.21
C VAL A 80 -0.10 -6.59 -16.17
N ALA A 81 -0.85 -7.69 -16.16
CA ALA A 81 -2.04 -7.81 -15.32
C ALA A 81 -1.72 -7.88 -13.82
N ASN A 82 -0.60 -8.48 -13.42
CA ASN A 82 -0.18 -8.57 -12.02
C ASN A 82 1.32 -8.90 -11.88
N GLY A 83 1.83 -8.91 -10.64
CA GLY A 83 3.25 -9.18 -10.36
C GLY A 83 3.72 -10.62 -10.64
N THR A 84 2.84 -11.61 -10.49
CA THR A 84 3.16 -13.01 -10.83
C THR A 84 3.35 -13.15 -12.34
N ASP A 85 2.50 -12.51 -13.14
CA ASP A 85 2.64 -12.49 -14.60
C ASP A 85 3.93 -11.78 -15.00
N ALA A 86 4.28 -10.67 -14.35
CA ALA A 86 5.52 -9.95 -14.62
C ALA A 86 6.75 -10.87 -14.49
N ILE A 87 6.82 -11.62 -13.39
CA ILE A 87 7.91 -12.57 -13.14
C ILE A 87 7.86 -13.71 -14.15
N SER A 88 6.67 -14.31 -14.35
CA SER A 88 6.49 -15.47 -15.23
C SER A 88 6.89 -15.15 -16.68
N LEU A 89 6.51 -13.97 -17.17
CA LEU A 89 6.85 -13.51 -18.52
C LEU A 89 8.35 -13.29 -18.68
N VAL A 90 9.02 -12.69 -17.68
CA VAL A 90 10.48 -12.50 -17.72
C VAL A 90 11.22 -13.83 -17.71
N LEU A 91 10.82 -14.78 -16.84
CA LEU A 91 11.43 -16.10 -16.82
C LEU A 91 11.24 -16.84 -18.15
N ASN A 92 10.04 -16.76 -18.73
CA ASN A 92 9.76 -17.35 -20.03
C ASN A 92 10.59 -16.70 -21.16
N ALA A 93 10.68 -15.37 -21.19
CA ALA A 93 11.44 -14.63 -22.19
C ALA A 93 12.95 -14.89 -22.10
N LEU A 94 13.47 -15.20 -20.91
CA LEU A 94 14.85 -15.61 -20.68
C LEU A 94 15.07 -17.13 -20.87
N GLU A 95 14.04 -17.87 -21.30
CA GLU A 95 14.05 -19.33 -21.48
C GLU A 95 14.46 -20.10 -20.22
N ILE A 96 14.15 -19.57 -19.04
CA ILE A 96 14.46 -20.20 -17.75
C ILE A 96 13.47 -21.35 -17.52
N GLY A 97 14.02 -22.56 -17.38
CA GLY A 97 13.27 -23.79 -17.15
C GLY A 97 13.54 -24.44 -15.78
N PRO A 98 13.05 -25.67 -15.56
CA PRO A 98 13.45 -26.48 -14.41
C PRO A 98 14.97 -26.61 -14.36
N GLY A 99 15.53 -26.57 -13.15
CA GLY A 99 16.98 -26.59 -12.90
C GLY A 99 17.70 -27.77 -13.54
#